data_AF-A0A8C5DGS1-F1
#
_entry.id   AF-A0A8C5DGS1-F1
#
_cell.length_a   1.000
_cell.length_b   1.000
_cell.length_c   1.000
_cell.angle_alpha   90.00
_cell.angle_beta   90.00
_cell.angle_gamma   90.00
#
_symmetry.space_group_name_H-M   'P 1'
#
loop_
_entity.id
_entity.type
_entity.pdbx_description
1 polymer ?
#
loop_
_entity_poly.entity_id
_entity_poly.type
_entity_poly.pdbx_seq_one_letter_code
_entity_poly.pdbx_strand_id
1 'polypeptide(L)' 'LKSPHCKLDSLSLSGCVITEVGGASLEAALSSNSSSVRDLDLSYNHPGDSAVKLLSQRLPHCKMDSLRWFVFY' A
#
# COMPACT_ATOMS: atom_id res chain seq x y z
N LEU A 1 -8.19 4.09 -17.51
CA LEU A 1 -9.30 3.19 -17.14
C LEU A 1 -9.65 3.39 -15.66
N LYS A 2 -10.78 4.04 -15.34
CA LYS A 2 -11.42 3.91 -14.03
C LYS A 2 -12.58 2.93 -14.23
N SER A 3 -12.42 1.69 -13.77
CA SER A 3 -13.53 0.74 -13.76
C SER A 3 -14.38 1.04 -12.52
N PRO A 4 -15.63 1.51 -12.66
CA PRO A 4 -16.48 1.90 -11.53
C PRO A 4 -16.84 0.72 -10.61
N HIS A 5 -16.50 -0.51 -11.00
CA HIS A 5 -16.73 -1.74 -10.23
C HIS A 5 -15.44 -2.44 -9.77
N CYS A 6 -14.26 -1.84 -9.97
CA CYS A 6 -13.03 -2.39 -9.40
C CYS A 6 -12.95 -2.07 -7.90
N LYS A 7 -13.44 -3.00 -7.08
CA LYS A 7 -13.08 -3.06 -5.66
C LYS A 7 -11.83 -3.93 -5.56
N LEU A 8 -10.72 -3.29 -5.22
CA LEU A 8 -9.50 -4.00 -4.87
C LEU A 8 -9.55 -4.20 -3.37
N ASP A 9 -9.87 -5.41 -2.91
CA ASP A 9 -9.92 -5.74 -1.48
C ASP A 9 -8.54 -6.14 -0.94
N SER A 10 -7.68 -6.77 -1.75
CA SER A 10 -6.32 -7.14 -1.38
C SER A 10 -5.32 -6.82 -2.49
N LEU A 11 -4.15 -6.30 -2.10
CA LEU A 11 -3.03 -5.98 -2.99
C LEU A 11 -1.74 -6.53 -2.37
N SER A 12 -1.11 -7.50 -3.05
CA SER A 12 0.23 -7.98 -2.67
C SER A 12 1.24 -7.51 -3.71
N LEU A 13 2.25 -6.77 -3.23
CA LEU A 13 3.41 -6.30 -3.98
C LEU A 13 4.69 -6.87 -3.36
N SER A 14 4.58 -8.03 -2.70
CA SER A 14 5.71 -8.65 -2.01
C SER A 14 6.87 -8.92 -2.96
N GLY A 15 8.08 -8.50 -2.60
CA GLY A 15 9.29 -8.74 -3.42
C GLY A 15 9.35 -7.94 -4.72
N CYS A 16 8.54 -6.90 -4.89
CA CYS A 16 8.55 -6.04 -6.09
C CYS A 16 9.68 -5.00 -6.11
N VAL A 17 10.64 -5.08 -5.17
CA VAL A 17 11.77 -4.14 -5.03
C VAL A 17 11.28 -2.68 -4.96
N ILE A 18 10.18 -2.45 -4.24
CA ILE A 18 9.66 -1.11 -4.02
C ILE A 18 10.65 -0.34 -3.15
N THR A 19 11.18 0.73 -3.71
CA THR A 19 12.06 1.71 -3.05
C THR A 19 11.24 2.85 -2.47
N GLU A 20 11.88 3.81 -1.79
CA GLU A 20 11.22 4.98 -1.21
C GLU A 20 10.34 5.76 -2.21
N VAL A 21 10.85 5.96 -3.43
CA VAL A 21 10.11 6.62 -4.52
C VAL A 21 8.87 5.82 -4.92
N GLY A 22 9.00 4.49 -4.96
CA GLY A 22 7.89 3.59 -5.26
C GLY A 22 6.84 3.59 -4.14
N GLY A 23 7.28 3.64 -2.88
CA GLY A 23 6.40 3.75 -1.71
C GLY A 23 5.57 5.04 -1.72
N ALA A 24 6.20 6.18 -2.01
CA ALA A 24 5.50 7.46 -2.15
C ALA A 24 4.50 7.45 -3.34
N SER A 25 4.89 6.86 -4.46
CA SER A 25 4.02 6.72 -5.63
C SER A 25 2.81 5.82 -5.34
N LEU A 26 3.02 4.74 -4.58
CA LEU A 26 1.96 3.84 -4.14
C LEU A 26 0.99 4.54 -3.19
N GLU A 27 1.52 5.33 -2.25
CA GLU A 27 0.72 6.16 -1.35
C GLU A 27 -0.20 7.10 -2.15
N ALA A 28 0.35 7.88 -3.08
CA ALA A 28 -0.41 8.82 -3.90
C ALA A 28 -1.47 8.13 -4.76
N ALA A 29 -1.15 6.98 -5.37
CA ALA A 29 -2.08 6.21 -6.19
C ALA A 29 -3.26 5.66 -5.38
N LEU A 30 -2.99 5.19 -4.15
CA LEU A 30 -4.01 4.71 -3.24
C LEU A 30 -4.80 5.85 -2.58
N SER A 31 -4.24 7.05 -2.45
CA SER A 31 -4.93 8.25 -1.95
C SER A 31 -5.83 8.91 -3.00
N SER A 32 -5.47 8.80 -4.29
CA SER A 32 -6.26 9.32 -5.41
C SER A 32 -7.46 8.43 -5.78
N ASN A 33 -7.41 7.15 -5.41
CA ASN A 33 -8.50 6.21 -5.61
C ASN A 33 -9.22 5.99 -4.28
N SER A 34 -10.57 5.96 -4.30
CA SER A 34 -11.39 5.49 -3.17
C SER A 34 -11.25 3.96 -3.00
N SER A 35 -10.02 3.46 -3.07
CA SER A 35 -9.74 2.03 -3.16
C SER A 35 -10.14 1.39 -1.84
N SER A 36 -10.89 0.30 -1.94
CA SER A 36 -11.40 -0.46 -0.80
C SER A 36 -10.35 -1.36 -0.18
N VAL A 37 -9.06 -1.11 -0.44
CA VAL A 37 -7.97 -2.04 -0.13
C VAL A 37 -7.95 -2.27 1.36
N ARG A 38 -8.26 -3.52 1.72
CA ARG A 38 -8.30 -4.02 3.09
C ARG A 38 -6.96 -4.59 3.50
N ASP A 39 -6.32 -5.28 2.58
CA ASP A 39 -5.06 -5.95 2.81
C ASP A 39 -4.00 -5.44 1.84
N LEU A 40 -2.94 -4.84 2.38
CA LEU A 40 -1.76 -4.44 1.61
C LEU A 40 -0.54 -5.21 2.12
N ASP A 41 0.09 -5.97 1.23
CA ASP A 41 1.30 -6.74 1.52
C ASP A 41 2.49 -6.17 0.74
N LEU A 42 3.41 -5.55 1.48
CA LEU A 42 4.66 -4.97 1.01
C LEU A 42 5.88 -5.74 1.54
N SER A 43 5.70 -6.99 1.98
CA SER A 43 6.80 -7.84 2.44
C SER A 43 7.94 -7.92 1.42
N TYR A 44 9.18 -8.09 1.88
CA TYR A 44 10.36 -8.15 1.01
C TYR A 44 10.55 -6.91 0.11
N ASN A 45 10.11 -5.74 0.56
CA ASN A 45 10.38 -4.46 -0.09
C ASN A 45 11.08 -3.50 0.87
N HIS A 46 11.57 -2.38 0.32
CA HIS A 46 12.17 -1.31 1.11
C HIS A 46 11.52 0.05 0.77
N PRO A 47 10.20 0.20 1.03
CA PRO A 47 9.45 1.41 0.67
C PRO A 47 9.88 2.65 1.48
N GLY A 48 10.81 2.51 2.44
CA GLY A 48 11.32 3.59 3.28
C GLY A 48 10.35 3.97 4.41
N ASP A 49 10.91 4.44 5.52
CA ASP A 49 10.17 4.79 6.74
C ASP A 49 9.10 5.87 6.48
N SER A 50 9.42 6.82 5.59
CA SER A 50 8.52 7.90 5.16
C SER A 50 7.23 7.33 4.55
N ALA A 51 7.35 6.39 3.61
CA ALA A 51 6.17 5.79 2.97
C ALA A 51 5.40 4.87 3.92
N VAL A 52 6.09 4.08 4.75
CA VAL A 52 5.44 3.20 5.75
C VAL A 52 4.61 4.03 6.74
N LYS A 53 5.15 5.15 7.21
CA LYS A 53 4.45 6.06 8.13
C LYS A 53 3.20 6.66 7.49
N LEU A 54 3.29 7.12 6.24
CA LEU A 54 2.15 7.69 5.51
C LEU A 54 1.07 6.64 5.23
N LEU A 55 1.46 5.44 4.80
CA LEU A 55 0.53 4.32 4.59
C LEU A 55 -0.15 3.90 5.91
N SER A 56 0.59 3.89 7.02
CA SER A 56 0.05 3.56 8.35
C SER A 56 -0.93 4.61 8.86
N GLN A 57 -0.69 5.90 8.58
CA GLN A 57 -1.63 6.99 8.92
C GLN A 57 -2.95 6.91 8.15
N ARG A 58 -2.98 6.20 7.02
CA ARG A 58 -4.19 5.96 6.24
C ARG A 58 -5.03 4.76 6.72
N LEU A 59 -4.46 3.84 7.50
CA LEU A 59 -5.20 2.72 8.13
C LEU A 59 -6.50 3.16 8.83
N PRO A 60 -6.55 4.26 9.61
CA PRO A 60 -7.80 4.69 10.25
C PRO A 60 -8.83 5.34 9.29
N HIS A 61 -8.42 5.75 8.08
CA HIS A 61 -9.29 6.45 7.12
C HIS A 61 -9.82 5.55 6.00
N CYS A 62 -9.15 4.44 5.73
CA CYS A 62 -9.61 3.41 4.80
C CYS A 62 -10.06 2.18 5.60
N LYS A 63 -10.93 1.33 5.04
CA LYS A 63 -11.29 0.03 5.66
C LYS A 63 -10.14 -0.98 5.54
N MET A 64 -8.92 -0.57 5.92
CA MET A 64 -7.70 -1.35 5.76
C MET A 64 -7.47 -2.16 7.02
N ASP A 65 -7.74 -3.46 6.92
CA ASP A 65 -7.71 -4.43 8.03
C ASP A 65 -6.27 -4.87 8.36
N SER A 66 -5.38 -4.95 7.35
CA SER A 66 -3.99 -5.39 7.56
C SER A 66 -2.98 -4.74 6.61
N LEU A 67 -1.85 -4.29 7.18
CA LEU A 67 -0.65 -3.89 6.45
C LEU A 67 0.51 -4.81 6.84
N ARG A 68 1.07 -5.55 5.87
CA ARG A 68 2.23 -6.43 6.08
C ARG A 68 3.47 -5.82 5.45
N TRP A 69 4.52 -5.62 6.25
CA TRP A 69 5.82 -5.14 5.80
C TRP A 69 6.89 -5.88 6.62
N PHE A 70 7.45 -6.96 6.08
CA PHE A 70 8.57 -7.66 6.70
C PHE A 70 9.80 -7.55 5.81
N VAL A 71 10.89 -7.03 6.35
CA VAL A 71 12.22 -7.07 5.73
C VAL A 71 13.01 -8.14 6.49
N PHE A 72 13.22 -9.30 5.87
CA PHE A 72 14.16 -10.27 6.42
C PHE A 72 15.57 -9.78 6.06
N TYR A 73 16.38 -9.51 7.09
CA TYR A 73 17.80 -9.17 6.97
C TYR A 73 18.64 -10.42 6.76
#